data_AF-A0A9W4XZ70-F1
#
_entry.id   AF-A0A9W4XZ70-F1
#
_cell.length_a   1.000
_cell.length_b   1.000
_cell.length_c   1.000
_cell.angle_alpha   90.00
_cell.angle_beta   90.00
_cell.angle_gamma   90.00
#
_symmetry.space_group_name_H-M   'P 1'
#
loop_
_entity.id
_entity.type
_entity.pdbx_description
1 polymer ?
#
loop_
_entity_poly.entity_id
_entity_poly.type
_entity_poly.pdbx_seq_one_letter_code
_entity_poly.pdbx_strand_id
1 'polypeptide(L)'
;MDKLREGQELEALQTRWVGTGSEHTTPREFHLNLQRDTKASFIGHPPMLQYIATGLGLSREMTRVKLLEEMAILLAVKQATTKKAIRERSNVDKSVEAKLEGNESDD
;
A
#
# COMPACT_ATOMS: atom_id res chain seq x y z
N MET A 1 33.05 2.91 15.53
CA MET A 1 32.85 4.33 15.19
C MET A 1 32.25 4.47 13.79
N ASP A 2 32.69 3.71 12.79
CA ASP A 2 32.22 3.88 11.41
C ASP A 2 30.75 3.47 11.17
N LYS A 3 30.27 2.39 11.80
CA LYS A 3 28.86 1.95 11.66
C LYS A 3 27.81 2.97 12.14
N LEU A 4 28.17 3.81 13.13
CA LEU A 4 27.31 4.89 13.61
C LEU A 4 27.22 6.04 12.60
N ARG A 5 28.34 6.33 11.93
CA ARG A 5 28.40 7.34 10.85
C ARG A 5 27.60 6.87 9.63
N GLU A 6 27.73 5.61 9.25
CA GLU A 6 26.97 5.00 8.16
C GLU A 6 25.44 5.08 8.40
N GLY A 7 24.99 4.84 9.64
CA GLY A 7 23.57 4.97 9.98
C GLY A 7 23.05 6.42 9.86
N GLN A 8 23.84 7.39 10.31
CA GLN A 8 23.49 8.82 10.18
C GLN A 8 23.46 9.28 8.72
N GLU A 9 24.40 8.80 7.91
CA GLU A 9 24.43 9.06 6.46
C GLU A 9 23.21 8.45 5.76
N LEU A 10 22.80 7.24 6.16
CA LEU A 10 21.60 6.59 5.64
C LEU A 10 20.34 7.36 5.99
N GLU A 11 20.20 7.83 7.23
CA GLU A 11 19.05 8.64 7.68
C GLU A 11 18.98 9.98 6.93
N ALA A 12 20.15 10.60 6.68
CA ALA A 12 20.25 11.81 5.87
C ALA A 12 19.80 11.56 4.41
N LEU A 13 20.14 10.41 3.84
CA LEU A 13 19.69 10.02 2.49
C LEU A 13 18.19 9.71 2.45
N GLN A 14 17.66 9.01 3.45
CA GLN A 14 16.23 8.69 3.56
C GLN A 14 15.36 9.95 3.70
N THR A 15 15.87 10.99 4.37
CA THR A 15 15.17 12.27 4.50
C THR A 15 15.12 13.04 3.17
N ARG A 16 16.14 12.88 2.31
CA ARG A 16 16.22 13.56 1.01
C ARG A 16 15.46 12.83 -0.10
N TRP A 17 15.56 11.52 -0.13
CA TRP A 17 15.07 10.69 -1.23
C TRP A 17 13.97 9.77 -0.74
N VAL A 18 12.73 10.13 -1.08
CA VAL A 18 11.55 9.33 -0.77
C VAL A 18 11.66 7.96 -1.44
N GLY A 19 11.44 6.90 -0.67
CA GLY A 19 11.50 5.53 -1.17
C GLY A 19 12.82 4.79 -0.91
N THR A 20 13.80 5.46 -0.30
CA THR A 20 15.06 4.82 0.14
C THR A 20 14.77 3.76 1.20
N GLY A 21 15.16 2.51 0.93
CA GLY A 21 14.98 1.39 1.84
C GLY A 21 16.00 1.33 2.97
N SER A 22 15.69 0.50 3.95
CA SER A 22 16.56 0.04 5.04
C SER A 22 16.41 -1.47 5.20
N GLU A 23 17.28 -2.10 5.98
CA GLU A 23 17.18 -3.53 6.33
C GLU A 23 15.81 -3.90 6.90
N HIS A 24 15.12 -2.95 7.53
CA HIS A 24 13.82 -3.14 8.14
C HIS A 24 12.65 -2.76 7.23
N THR A 25 12.89 -2.48 5.94
CA THR A 25 11.83 -2.15 5.00
C THR A 25 10.96 -3.38 4.75
N THR A 26 9.66 -3.23 5.03
CA THR A 26 8.72 -4.31 4.80
C THR A 26 8.48 -4.51 3.30
N PRO A 27 8.17 -5.75 2.85
CA PRO A 27 7.78 -5.97 1.46
C PRO A 27 6.62 -5.08 1.03
N ARG A 28 5.71 -4.75 1.95
CA ARG A 28 4.59 -3.83 1.70
C ARG A 28 5.05 -2.44 1.33
N GLU A 29 5.97 -1.86 2.10
CA GLU A 29 6.50 -0.51 1.85
C GLU A 29 7.22 -0.46 0.51
N PHE A 30 8.02 -1.47 0.21
CA PHE A 30 8.68 -1.61 -1.08
C PHE A 30 7.68 -1.66 -2.25
N HIS A 31 6.64 -2.49 -2.16
CA HIS A 31 5.60 -2.58 -3.19
C HIS A 31 4.83 -1.26 -3.36
N LEU A 32 4.59 -0.52 -2.27
CA LEU A 32 3.93 0.78 -2.34
C LEU A 32 4.80 1.81 -3.05
N ASN A 33 6.11 1.83 -2.80
CA ASN A 33 7.05 2.70 -3.51
C ASN A 33 7.08 2.35 -5.00
N LEU A 34 7.22 1.07 -5.35
CA LEU A 34 7.17 0.59 -6.73
C LEU A 34 5.89 1.04 -7.47
N GLN A 35 4.73 0.90 -6.83
CA GLN A 35 3.45 1.31 -7.41
C GLN A 35 3.37 2.82 -7.64
N ARG A 36 3.91 3.63 -6.72
CA ARG A 36 3.95 5.09 -6.86
C ARG A 36 4.87 5.50 -8.00
N ASP A 37 6.07 4.94 -8.07
CA ASP A 37 7.08 5.28 -9.07
C ASP A 37 6.61 4.91 -10.48
N THR A 38 5.94 3.77 -10.61
CA THR A 38 5.34 3.32 -11.87
C THR A 38 4.28 4.31 -12.36
N LYS A 39 3.36 4.74 -11.47
CA LYS A 39 2.31 5.69 -11.82
C LYS A 39 2.85 7.09 -12.10
N ALA A 40 3.84 7.54 -11.32
CA ALA A 40 4.53 8.80 -11.55
C ALA A 40 5.21 8.81 -12.93
N SER A 41 5.85 7.70 -13.32
CA SER A 41 6.47 7.55 -14.64
C SER A 41 5.44 7.64 -15.78
N PHE A 42 4.26 7.05 -15.60
CA PHE A 42 3.16 7.15 -16.58
C PHE A 42 2.62 8.56 -16.71
N ILE A 43 2.52 9.32 -15.62
CA ILE A 43 2.05 10.72 -15.63
C ILE A 43 3.11 11.65 -16.24
N GLY A 44 4.39 11.42 -15.94
CA GLY A 44 5.49 12.28 -16.38
C GLY A 44 5.87 12.14 -17.86
N HIS A 45 5.54 11.00 -18.49
CA HIS A 45 5.83 10.74 -19.90
C HIS A 45 4.57 10.83 -20.76
N PRO A 46 4.41 11.88 -21.58
CA PRO A 46 3.24 12.05 -22.46
C PRO A 46 2.89 10.83 -23.35
N PRO A 47 3.85 10.11 -23.98
CA PRO A 47 3.50 8.95 -24.81
C PRO A 47 2.93 7.78 -23.98
N MET A 48 3.44 7.57 -22.76
CA MET A 48 2.95 6.52 -21.87
C MET A 48 1.54 6.84 -21.37
N LEU A 49 1.30 8.09 -20.99
CA LEU A 49 -0.04 8.54 -20.58
C LEU A 49 -1.04 8.34 -21.72
N GLN A 50 -0.66 8.69 -22.95
CA GLN A 50 -1.51 8.49 -24.12
C GLN A 50 -1.80 7.02 -24.36
N TYR A 51 -0.80 6.14 -24.30
CA TYR A 51 -0.97 4.71 -24.47
C TYR A 51 -1.99 4.13 -23.48
N ILE A 52 -1.85 4.48 -22.21
CA ILE A 52 -2.77 4.03 -21.16
C ILE A 52 -4.17 4.61 -21.35
N ALA A 53 -4.27 5.90 -21.71
CA ALA A 53 -5.56 6.55 -21.97
C ALA A 53 -6.31 5.87 -23.13
N THR A 54 -5.59 5.51 -24.21
CA THR A 54 -6.17 4.77 -25.33
C THR A 54 -6.62 3.36 -24.95
N GLY A 55 -5.83 2.64 -24.14
CA GLY A 55 -6.21 1.31 -23.66
C GLY A 55 -7.41 1.32 -22.70
N LEU A 56 -7.59 2.40 -21.94
CA LEU A 56 -8.71 2.59 -21.03
C LEU A 56 -9.93 3.24 -21.69
N GLY A 57 -9.81 3.78 -22.90
CA GLY A 57 -10.87 4.54 -23.57
C GLY A 57 -11.24 5.85 -22.85
N LEU A 58 -10.32 6.43 -22.09
CA LEU A 58 -10.54 7.67 -21.32
C LEU A 58 -9.81 8.85 -21.95
N SER A 59 -10.22 10.07 -21.63
CA SER A 59 -9.42 11.25 -21.96
C SER A 59 -8.13 11.26 -21.14
N ARG A 60 -7.08 11.87 -21.71
CA ARG A 60 -5.73 11.90 -21.12
C ARG A 60 -5.74 12.54 -19.72
N GLU A 61 -6.54 13.58 -19.55
CA GLU A 61 -6.68 14.34 -18.31
C GLU A 61 -7.43 13.52 -17.25
N MET A 62 -8.48 12.78 -17.64
CA MET A 62 -9.19 11.88 -16.73
C MET A 62 -8.31 10.71 -16.30
N THR A 63 -7.53 10.12 -17.20
CA THR A 63 -6.55 9.08 -16.86
C THR A 63 -5.50 9.62 -15.89
N ARG A 64 -5.02 10.85 -16.09
CA ARG A 64 -4.06 11.49 -15.18
C ARG A 64 -4.64 11.65 -13.77
N VAL A 65 -5.87 12.16 -13.67
CA VAL A 65 -6.58 12.33 -12.38
C VAL A 65 -6.76 10.97 -11.70
N LYS A 66 -7.23 9.95 -12.43
CA LYS A 66 -7.40 8.60 -11.90
C LYS A 66 -6.10 8.02 -11.33
N LEU A 67 -4.98 8.17 -12.05
CA LEU A 67 -3.68 7.69 -11.59
C LEU A 67 -3.22 8.43 -10.32
N LEU A 68 -3.47 9.75 -10.23
CA LEU A 68 -3.16 10.56 -9.04
C LEU A 68 -4.04 10.18 -7.84
N GLU A 69 -5.34 9.97 -8.05
CA GLU A 69 -6.27 9.51 -7.02
C GLU A 69 -5.85 8.16 -6.45
N GLU A 70 -5.50 7.21 -7.32
CA GLU A 70 -5.02 5.91 -6.88
C GLU A 70 -3.71 6.00 -6.09
N MET A 71 -2.83 6.97 -6.37
CA MET A 71 -1.61 7.19 -5.58
C MET A 71 -1.92 7.68 -4.15
N ALA A 72 -2.89 8.58 -4.00
CA ALA A 72 -3.34 9.06 -2.70
C ALA A 72 -4.08 7.97 -1.89
N ILE A 73 -4.94 7.20 -2.56
CA ILE A 73 -5.79 6.17 -1.95
C ILE A 73 -4.97 4.95 -1.48
N LEU A 74 -3.84 4.64 -2.12
CA LEU A 74 -2.96 3.53 -1.72
C LEU A 74 -2.43 3.63 -0.27
N LEU A 75 -2.40 4.84 0.31
CA LEU A 75 -2.07 5.04 1.71
C LEU A 75 -3.25 4.74 2.65
N ALA A 76 -4.44 5.23 2.33
CA ALA A 76 -5.58 5.26 3.25
C ALA A 76 -6.46 3.99 3.19
N VAL A 77 -6.78 3.48 2.00
CA VAL A 77 -7.82 2.45 1.85
C VAL A 77 -7.29 1.04 2.10
N LYS A 78 -6.04 0.72 1.71
CA LYS A 78 -5.47 -0.60 2.01
C LYS A 78 -5.32 -0.85 3.52
N GLN A 79 -5.11 0.18 4.33
CA GLN A 79 -5.10 0.01 5.79
C GLN A 79 -6.52 -0.20 6.34
N ALA A 80 -7.52 0.49 5.78
CA ALA A 80 -8.91 0.36 6.18
C ALA A 80 -9.53 -0.98 5.78
N THR A 81 -9.27 -1.48 4.56
CA THR A 81 -9.79 -2.79 4.09
C THR A 81 -9.12 -3.94 4.83
N THR A 82 -7.81 -3.87 5.12
CA THR A 82 -7.12 -4.87 5.93
C THR A 82 -7.63 -4.85 7.38
N LYS A 83 -7.80 -3.68 8.01
CA LYS A 83 -8.39 -3.59 9.37
C LYS A 83 -9.83 -4.08 9.41
N LYS A 84 -10.65 -3.76 8.40
CA LYS A 84 -12.03 -4.25 8.26
C LYS A 84 -12.08 -5.76 8.08
N ALA A 85 -11.24 -6.33 7.22
CA ALA A 85 -11.15 -7.77 6.99
C ALA A 85 -10.63 -8.55 8.22
N ILE A 86 -9.66 -8.00 8.96
CA ILE A 86 -9.18 -8.59 10.24
C ILE A 86 -10.30 -8.54 11.30
N ARG A 87 -11.02 -7.43 11.40
CA ARG A 87 -12.16 -7.28 12.32
C ARG A 87 -13.28 -8.27 11.98
N GLU A 88 -13.61 -8.44 10.70
CA GLU A 88 -14.63 -9.41 10.26
C GLU A 88 -14.22 -10.86 10.57
N ARG A 89 -12.96 -11.25 10.35
CA ARG A 89 -12.46 -12.59 10.74
C ARG A 89 -12.53 -12.82 12.25
N SER A 90 -12.08 -11.86 13.06
CA SER A 90 -12.14 -11.97 14.53
C SER A 90 -13.56 -12.09 15.11
N ASN A 91 -14.56 -11.52 14.42
CA ASN A 91 -15.97 -11.66 14.82
C ASN A 91 -16.54 -13.03 14.46
N VAL A 92 -16.08 -13.63 13.35
CA VAL A 92 -16.47 -15.00 12.96
C VAL A 92 -15.90 -15.99 13.97
N ASP A 93 -14.62 -15.88 14.34
CA ASP A 93 -13.98 -16.81 15.29
C ASP A 93 -14.67 -16.81 16.66
N LYS A 94 -15.00 -15.62 17.20
CA LYS A 94 -15.78 -15.49 18.44
C LYS A 94 -17.19 -16.10 18.36
N SER A 95 -17.82 -16.04 17.19
CA SER A 95 -19.14 -16.64 16.98
C SER A 95 -19.09 -18.16 16.81
N VAL A 96 -17.92 -18.72 16.47
CA VAL A 96 -17.68 -20.17 16.42
C VAL A 96 -17.37 -20.70 17.81
N GLU A 97 -16.55 -20.02 18.60
CA GLU A 97 -16.28 -20.38 20.01
C GLU A 97 -17.55 -20.36 20.86
N ALA A 98 -18.38 -19.31 20.72
CA ALA A 98 -19.66 -19.22 21.45
C ALA A 98 -20.66 -20.35 21.07
N LYS A 99 -20.51 -20.98 19.90
CA LYS A 99 -21.33 -22.13 19.49
C LYS A 99 -20.79 -23.46 19.99
N LEU A 100 -19.50 -23.54 20.28
CA LEU A 100 -18.87 -24.74 20.84
C LEU A 100 -19.12 -24.83 22.35
N GLU A 101 -19.02 -23.71 23.08
CA GLU A 101 -19.31 -23.64 24.52
C GLU A 101 -20.79 -23.87 24.85
N GLY A 102 -21.71 -23.57 23.93
CA GLY A 102 -23.16 -23.79 24.10
C GLY A 102 -23.63 -25.24 23.87
N ASN A 103 -22.75 -26.14 23.42
CA ASN A 103 -23.07 -27.55 23.18
C ASN A 103 -22.52 -28.50 24.26
N GLU A 104 -21.77 -27.99 25.25
CA GLU A 104 -21.20 -28.78 26.36
C GLU A 104 -22.05 -28.75 27.64
N SER A 105 -23.24 -28.14 27.61
CA SER A 105 -24.10 -27.97 28.79
C SER A 105 -25.38 -28.81 28.81
N ASP A 106 -25.55 -29.73 27.87
CA ASP A 106 -26.70 -30.66 27.80
C ASP A 106 -26.23 -32.13 27.86
N ASP A 107 -25.78 -32.57 29.05
CA ASP A 107 -25.71 -33.99 29.47
C ASP A 107 -26.01 -34.09 30.99
#